data_AF-A0A2A9CTI9-F1
#
_entry.id   AF-A0A2A9CTI9-F1
#
_cell.length_a   1.000
_cell.length_b   1.000
_cell.length_c   1.000
_cell.angle_alpha   90.00
_cell.angle_beta   90.00
_cell.angle_gamma   90.00
#
_symmetry.space_group_name_H-M   'P 1'
#
loop_
_entity.id
_entity.type
_entity.pdbx_description
1 polymer ?
#
loop_
_entity_poly.entity_id
_entity_poly.type
_entity_poly.pdbx_seq_one_letter_code
_entity_poly.pdbx_strand_id
1 'polypeptide(L)'
;MPTVVVRDLPPMKPAKAREVVNDPSLVEYTPGGDEPRGPNTFWVSGDEVVISNENPEQPVLVTYRNGRKVRTVRTPDDGCLDLRVEGDRYWILGFEFADGAADGATTPVQDTQEYAAEYVLPKGADRLTEVKRITLPPDSGNAPVTGDLPDDYVQWDDGSLERTDTGLFAVPAGGPTIRIDGTGTVPDAPPTRSEDKTVVIKDPGFTAKIRTRIGGAEAWLMSRYGGRVFYEVDDGSGPNRGYLYEFTASGTLVHTYTLHDGYAMSPDRPIVITEDGQVYQLLISTKTARVLHIPPN
;
A
#
# COMPACT_ATOMS: atom_id res chain seq x y z
N MET A 1 -13.30 -26.83 4.04
CA MET A 1 -12.17 -25.93 3.79
C MET A 1 -10.94 -26.47 4.53
N PRO A 2 -9.83 -26.77 3.85
CA PRO A 2 -8.60 -27.24 4.49
C PRO A 2 -8.08 -26.22 5.51
N THR A 3 -7.47 -26.72 6.59
CA THR A 3 -6.75 -25.88 7.57
C THR A 3 -5.26 -26.11 7.39
N VAL A 4 -4.52 -25.02 7.25
CA VAL A 4 -3.08 -24.99 7.07
C VAL A 4 -2.48 -24.38 8.33
N VAL A 5 -1.51 -25.07 8.92
CA VAL A 5 -0.84 -24.62 10.14
C VAL A 5 0.61 -24.30 9.81
N VAL A 6 0.95 -23.01 9.86
CA VAL A 6 2.32 -22.52 9.67
C VAL A 6 2.98 -22.44 11.04
N ARG A 7 3.86 -23.39 11.33
CA ARG A 7 4.51 -23.54 12.65
C ARG A 7 5.85 -22.82 12.74
N ASP A 8 6.55 -22.75 11.61
CA ASP A 8 7.89 -22.19 11.53
C ASP A 8 7.79 -20.68 11.39
N LEU A 9 8.60 -19.99 12.18
CA LEU A 9 8.69 -18.53 12.14
C LEU A 9 9.73 -18.14 11.08
N PRO A 10 9.44 -17.16 10.19
CA PRO A 10 10.44 -16.65 9.25
C PRO A 10 11.65 -16.05 9.97
N PRO A 11 12.82 -15.85 9.33
CA PRO A 11 13.98 -15.20 9.95
C PRO A 11 13.65 -13.79 10.47
N MET A 12 14.22 -13.38 11.62
CA MET A 12 14.03 -12.01 12.15
C MET A 12 14.81 -10.94 11.39
N LYS A 13 15.89 -11.35 10.71
CA LYS A 13 16.70 -10.42 9.92
C LYS A 13 15.99 -10.19 8.58
N PRO A 14 15.86 -8.92 8.11
CA PRO A 14 15.31 -8.64 6.79
C PRO A 14 16.02 -9.44 5.70
N ALA A 15 15.25 -9.83 4.69
CA ALA A 15 15.77 -10.57 3.54
C ALA A 15 16.89 -9.77 2.83
N LYS A 16 17.78 -10.46 2.11
CA LYS A 16 18.80 -9.77 1.32
C LYS A 16 18.14 -9.23 0.04
N ALA A 17 17.67 -7.99 0.10
CA ALA A 17 17.00 -7.34 -1.02
C ALA A 17 17.95 -6.75 -2.07
N ARG A 18 17.44 -6.60 -3.29
CA ARG A 18 18.09 -5.87 -4.38
C ARG A 18 17.45 -4.49 -4.53
N GLU A 19 18.26 -3.44 -4.50
CA GLU A 19 17.80 -2.09 -4.78
C GLU A 19 17.49 -1.94 -6.28
N VAL A 20 16.26 -1.49 -6.60
CA VAL A 20 15.82 -1.23 -7.99
C VAL A 20 15.66 0.25 -8.28
N VAL A 21 15.34 1.05 -7.26
CA VAL A 21 15.36 2.52 -7.31
C VAL A 21 16.04 3.02 -6.04
N ASN A 22 16.84 4.08 -6.18
CA ASN A 22 17.41 4.85 -5.08
C ASN A 22 17.52 6.29 -5.52
N ASP A 23 16.60 7.11 -5.04
CA ASP A 23 16.51 8.50 -5.44
C ASP A 23 16.45 9.42 -4.21
N PRO A 24 17.55 10.12 -3.89
CA PRO A 24 17.56 11.11 -2.83
C PRO A 24 16.72 12.35 -3.17
N SER A 25 16.43 12.61 -4.45
CA SER A 25 15.64 13.79 -4.84
C SER A 25 14.16 13.66 -4.51
N LEU A 26 13.71 12.49 -4.07
CA LEU A 26 12.32 12.25 -3.67
C LEU A 26 12.11 12.51 -2.17
N VAL A 27 13.17 12.74 -1.40
CA VAL A 27 13.05 13.07 0.02
C VAL A 27 13.35 14.54 0.19
N GLU A 28 12.36 15.28 0.65
CA GLU A 28 12.50 16.67 1.04
C GLU A 28 12.76 16.74 2.54
N TYR A 29 13.85 17.41 2.91
CA TYR A 29 14.16 17.70 4.31
C TYR A 29 14.00 19.19 4.54
N THR A 30 13.05 19.56 5.40
CA THR A 30 12.87 20.94 5.85
C THR A 30 13.69 21.16 7.12
N PRO A 31 14.78 21.96 7.09
CA PRO A 31 15.57 22.22 8.29
C PRO A 31 14.73 22.90 9.37
N GLY A 32 14.52 22.23 10.50
CA GLY A 32 13.68 22.71 11.60
C GLY A 32 12.20 22.31 11.50
N GLY A 33 11.80 21.53 10.50
CA GLY A 33 10.54 20.78 10.51
C GLY A 33 10.70 19.41 11.17
N ASP A 34 9.60 18.87 11.67
CA ASP A 34 9.61 17.67 12.52
C ASP A 34 9.81 16.36 11.73
N GLU A 35 9.43 16.30 10.45
CA GLU A 35 9.54 15.08 9.63
C GLU A 35 9.99 15.35 8.18
N PRO A 36 10.82 14.48 7.57
CA PRO A 36 11.07 14.54 6.13
C PRO A 36 9.76 14.28 5.38
N ARG A 37 9.62 14.85 4.17
CA ARG A 37 8.54 14.53 3.24
C ARG A 37 9.07 13.61 2.15
N GLY A 38 8.27 12.67 1.71
CA GLY A 38 8.71 11.66 0.75
C GLY A 38 7.56 11.06 -0.04
N PRO A 39 7.85 10.01 -0.81
CA PRO A 39 6.82 9.31 -1.55
C PRO A 39 5.79 8.61 -0.67
N ASN A 40 4.53 8.57 -1.10
CA ASN A 40 3.47 7.87 -0.35
C ASN A 40 3.18 6.47 -0.87
N THR A 41 3.30 6.28 -2.18
CA THR A 41 2.96 5.01 -2.80
C THR A 41 3.81 4.80 -4.04
N PHE A 42 3.79 3.57 -4.54
CA PHE A 42 4.48 3.21 -5.75
C PHE A 42 3.78 2.05 -6.44
N TRP A 43 4.14 1.85 -7.70
CA TRP A 43 3.69 0.73 -8.52
C TRP A 43 4.88 0.15 -9.27
N VAL A 44 4.84 -1.15 -9.54
CA VAL A 44 5.89 -1.88 -10.26
C VAL A 44 5.29 -2.79 -11.31
N SER A 45 5.90 -2.83 -12.49
CA SER A 45 5.71 -3.89 -13.48
C SER A 45 6.97 -4.08 -14.31
N GLY A 46 7.50 -5.31 -14.29
CA GLY A 46 8.76 -5.63 -14.96
C GLY A 46 9.92 -4.76 -14.49
N ASP A 47 10.49 -3.97 -15.39
CA ASP A 47 11.61 -3.05 -15.12
C ASP A 47 11.16 -1.61 -14.84
N GLU A 48 9.84 -1.35 -14.86
CA GLU A 48 9.25 -0.05 -14.62
C GLU A 48 8.78 0.09 -13.17
N VAL A 49 9.12 1.23 -12.57
CA VAL A 49 8.65 1.62 -11.23
C VAL A 49 8.06 3.02 -11.35
N VAL A 50 6.83 3.22 -10.90
CA VAL A 50 6.20 4.54 -10.81
C VAL A 50 6.05 4.88 -9.35
N ILE A 51 6.63 5.99 -8.91
CA ILE A 51 6.58 6.44 -7.53
C ILE A 51 5.70 7.70 -7.48
N SER A 52 4.70 7.71 -6.60
CA SER A 52 3.95 8.92 -6.28
C SER A 52 4.71 9.71 -5.24
N ASN A 53 5.18 10.89 -5.63
CA ASN A 53 5.87 11.81 -4.74
C ASN A 53 4.90 12.89 -4.30
N GLU A 54 4.42 12.77 -3.05
CA GLU A 54 3.56 13.77 -2.43
C GLU A 54 4.39 15.02 -2.13
N ASN A 55 4.24 16.02 -2.99
CA ASN A 55 4.62 17.38 -2.66
C ASN A 55 3.33 18.20 -2.79
N PRO A 56 2.78 18.72 -1.68
CA PRO A 56 1.48 19.42 -1.69
C PRO A 56 1.40 20.57 -2.70
N GLU A 57 2.54 21.21 -3.02
CA GLU A 57 2.56 22.30 -3.99
C GLU A 57 2.65 21.80 -5.45
N GLN A 58 3.28 20.64 -5.68
CA GLN A 58 3.52 20.06 -7.00
C GLN A 58 3.59 18.53 -6.94
N PRO A 59 2.45 17.85 -6.79
CA PRO A 59 2.43 16.40 -6.67
C PRO A 59 2.76 15.77 -8.04
N VAL A 60 3.62 14.76 -8.03
CA VAL A 60 4.15 14.17 -9.26
C VAL A 60 4.26 12.65 -9.18
N LEU A 61 4.02 11.99 -10.31
CA LEU A 61 4.43 10.62 -10.55
C LEU A 61 5.79 10.61 -11.23
N VAL A 62 6.74 9.90 -10.65
CA VAL A 62 8.08 9.73 -11.20
C VAL A 62 8.23 8.30 -11.70
N THR A 63 8.42 8.14 -13.01
CA THR A 63 8.65 6.83 -13.64
C THR A 63 10.14 6.57 -13.75
N TYR A 64 10.55 5.39 -13.30
CA TYR A 64 11.88 4.81 -13.47
C TYR A 64 11.78 3.60 -14.39
N ARG A 65 12.79 3.42 -15.24
CA ARG A 65 12.98 2.19 -16.01
C ARG A 65 14.42 1.72 -15.86
N ASN A 66 14.61 0.47 -15.46
CA ASN A 66 15.93 -0.09 -15.13
C ASN A 66 16.71 0.80 -14.12
N GLY A 67 16.00 1.30 -13.10
CA GLY A 67 16.55 2.15 -12.05
C GLY A 67 16.91 3.58 -12.47
N ARG A 68 16.62 3.99 -13.70
CA ARG A 68 16.84 5.37 -14.18
C ARG A 68 15.53 6.11 -14.30
N LYS A 69 15.49 7.34 -13.78
CA LYS A 69 14.36 8.26 -13.98
C LYS A 69 14.19 8.54 -15.47
N VAL A 70 13.02 8.23 -16.02
CA VAL A 70 12.70 8.41 -17.45
C VAL A 70 11.60 9.41 -17.69
N ARG A 71 10.76 9.70 -16.69
CA ARG A 71 9.62 10.61 -16.83
C ARG A 71 9.17 11.13 -15.47
N THR A 72 8.67 12.37 -15.47
CA THR A 72 7.93 12.98 -14.37
C THR A 72 6.62 13.53 -14.94
N VAL A 73 5.50 13.25 -14.30
CA VAL A 73 4.15 13.68 -14.71
C VAL A 73 3.49 14.34 -13.52
N ARG A 74 2.80 15.47 -13.73
CA ARG A 74 1.98 16.09 -12.69
C ARG A 74 0.72 15.26 -12.44
N THR A 75 0.46 14.95 -11.17
CA THR A 75 -0.84 14.43 -10.76
C THR A 75 -1.83 15.59 -10.61
N PRO A 76 -3.12 15.35 -10.82
CA PRO A 76 -4.15 16.35 -10.56
C PRO A 76 -4.45 16.48 -9.06
N ASP A 77 -4.14 15.45 -8.27
CA ASP A 77 -4.41 15.37 -6.84
C ASP A 77 -3.09 15.44 -6.05
N ASP A 78 -3.16 16.00 -4.84
CA ASP A 78 -2.06 16.20 -3.89
C ASP A 78 -1.64 14.92 -3.17
N GLY A 79 -2.55 13.99 -2.92
CA GLY A 79 -2.28 12.70 -2.25
C GLY A 79 -2.69 11.48 -3.08
N CYS A 80 -1.82 10.46 -3.15
CA CYS A 80 -2.16 9.13 -3.67
C CYS A 80 -1.90 8.10 -2.58
N LEU A 81 -2.97 7.60 -1.95
CA LEU A 81 -2.91 6.46 -1.03
C LEU A 81 -2.38 5.22 -1.76
N ASP A 82 -2.85 5.03 -2.99
CA ASP A 82 -2.44 3.91 -3.82
C ASP A 82 -2.47 4.23 -5.31
N LEU A 83 -1.68 3.49 -6.07
CA LEU A 83 -1.49 3.68 -7.50
C LEU A 83 -1.44 2.34 -8.23
N ARG A 84 -2.17 2.26 -9.33
CA ARG A 84 -1.98 1.25 -10.36
C ARG A 84 -1.77 1.90 -11.72
N VAL A 85 -0.85 1.34 -12.50
CA VAL A 85 -0.56 1.83 -13.85
C VAL A 85 -0.69 0.69 -14.85
N GLU A 86 -1.36 0.90 -15.98
CA GLU A 86 -1.39 -0.05 -17.09
C GLU A 86 -1.24 0.72 -18.40
N GLY A 87 -0.01 0.75 -18.94
CA GLY A 87 0.30 1.48 -20.17
C GLY A 87 0.17 3.00 -20.00
N ASP A 88 -0.83 3.59 -20.65
CA ASP A 88 -1.15 5.02 -20.53
C ASP A 88 -2.27 5.32 -19.53
N ARG A 89 -2.81 4.29 -18.86
CA ARG A 89 -3.86 4.41 -17.85
C ARG A 89 -3.29 4.35 -16.44
N TYR A 90 -3.84 5.19 -15.58
CA TYR A 90 -3.48 5.32 -14.18
C TYR A 90 -4.75 5.24 -13.35
N TRP A 91 -4.76 4.40 -12.32
CA TRP A 91 -5.80 4.38 -11.31
C TRP A 91 -5.19 4.84 -10.01
N ILE A 92 -5.78 5.89 -9.44
CA ILE A 92 -5.34 6.48 -8.18
C ILE A 92 -6.45 6.27 -7.17
N LEU A 93 -6.05 5.80 -5.99
CA LEU A 93 -6.84 5.88 -4.78
C LEU A 93 -6.35 7.10 -4.01
N GLY A 94 -7.24 8.03 -3.70
CA GLY A 94 -6.89 9.26 -3.00
C GLY A 94 -8.05 9.78 -2.16
N PHE A 95 -7.86 10.96 -1.59
CA PHE A 95 -8.87 11.66 -0.81
C PHE A 95 -8.96 13.12 -1.26
N GLU A 96 -10.15 13.70 -1.15
CA GLU A 96 -10.38 15.13 -1.29
C GLU A 96 -10.64 15.70 0.10
N PHE A 97 -9.99 16.82 0.41
CA PHE A 97 -10.41 17.65 1.54
C PHE A 97 -11.62 18.48 1.12
N ALA A 98 -12.66 18.53 1.96
CA ALA A 98 -13.78 19.43 1.72
C ALA A 98 -13.29 20.89 1.55
N ASP A 99 -13.86 21.58 0.54
CA ASP A 99 -13.55 22.96 0.18
C ASP A 99 -13.40 23.87 1.41
N GLY A 100 -12.18 24.35 1.68
CA GLY A 100 -11.90 25.32 2.75
C GLY A 100 -10.73 24.96 3.67
N ALA A 101 -10.19 23.75 3.58
CA ALA A 101 -8.96 23.36 4.28
C ALA A 101 -7.69 23.78 3.52
N ALA A 102 -7.64 25.04 3.07
CA ALA A 102 -6.40 25.60 2.57
C ALA A 102 -5.52 26.00 3.76
N ASP A 103 -4.34 25.40 3.83
CA ASP A 103 -3.12 25.91 4.46
C ASP A 103 -3.24 26.35 5.96
N GLY A 104 -2.80 25.47 6.86
CA GLY A 104 -2.50 25.83 8.26
C GLY A 104 -3.67 25.86 9.25
N ALA A 105 -4.84 25.34 8.89
CA ALA A 105 -5.95 25.20 9.85
C ALA A 105 -5.71 24.02 10.80
N THR A 106 -5.49 24.30 12.08
CA THR A 106 -5.35 23.33 13.20
C THR A 106 -6.65 22.62 13.58
N THR A 107 -7.65 22.62 12.70
CA THR A 107 -8.95 21.98 12.97
C THR A 107 -9.02 20.71 12.14
N PRO A 108 -9.27 19.53 12.76
CA PRO A 108 -9.45 18.29 12.02
C PRO A 108 -10.56 18.49 10.98
N VAL A 109 -10.22 18.38 9.70
CA VAL A 109 -11.20 18.44 8.62
C VAL A 109 -12.01 17.15 8.72
N GLN A 110 -13.23 17.27 9.26
CA GLN A 110 -14.10 16.13 9.52
C GLN A 110 -14.72 15.52 8.24
N ASP A 111 -14.56 16.18 7.10
CA ASP A 111 -15.15 15.79 5.82
C ASP A 111 -14.05 15.54 4.77
N THR A 112 -13.25 14.49 4.96
CA THR A 112 -12.41 13.92 3.89
C THR A 112 -13.21 12.88 3.11
N GLN A 113 -13.22 12.99 1.78
CA GLN A 113 -13.92 12.04 0.91
C GLN A 113 -12.91 11.23 0.11
N GLU A 114 -12.89 9.91 0.33
CA GLU A 114 -12.08 9.00 -0.47
C GLU A 114 -12.69 8.80 -1.87
N TYR A 115 -11.81 8.61 -2.86
CA TYR A 115 -12.19 8.30 -4.22
C TYR A 115 -11.22 7.33 -4.88
N ALA A 116 -11.73 6.60 -5.88
CA ALA A 116 -10.93 5.92 -6.87
C ALA A 116 -11.15 6.59 -8.23
N ALA A 117 -10.08 7.05 -8.88
CA ALA A 117 -10.15 7.74 -10.15
C ALA A 117 -9.27 7.06 -11.20
N GLU A 118 -9.82 6.95 -12.42
CA GLU A 118 -9.11 6.56 -13.62
C GLU A 118 -8.66 7.81 -14.37
N TYR A 119 -7.40 7.79 -14.75
CA TYR A 119 -6.75 8.82 -15.54
C TYR A 119 -6.07 8.20 -16.76
N VAL A 120 -5.90 9.03 -17.80
CA VAL A 120 -5.05 8.73 -18.94
C VAL A 120 -3.93 9.74 -19.03
N LEU A 121 -2.78 9.30 -19.55
CA LEU A 121 -1.67 10.16 -19.94
C LEU A 121 -1.61 10.24 -21.47
N PRO A 122 -2.21 11.28 -22.09
CA PRO A 122 -2.14 11.45 -23.53
C PRO A 122 -0.68 11.51 -24.02
N LYS A 123 -0.44 11.00 -25.22
CA LYS A 123 0.91 10.99 -25.81
C LYS A 123 1.48 12.42 -25.87
N GLY A 124 2.61 12.63 -25.19
CA GLY A 124 3.32 13.91 -25.14
C GLY A 124 2.79 14.89 -24.09
N ALA A 125 1.80 14.50 -23.29
CA ALA A 125 1.36 15.28 -22.15
C ALA A 125 2.33 15.14 -20.96
N ASP A 126 2.35 16.16 -20.12
CA ASP A 126 3.09 16.25 -18.87
C ASP A 126 2.17 16.15 -17.64
N ARG A 127 0.87 15.91 -17.86
CA ARG A 127 -0.17 15.78 -16.84
C ARG A 127 -1.17 14.69 -17.18
N LEU A 128 -1.70 14.06 -16.14
CA LEU A 128 -2.81 13.13 -16.24
C LEU A 128 -4.11 13.87 -16.57
N THR A 129 -5.01 13.21 -17.30
CA THR A 129 -6.36 13.68 -17.60
C THR A 129 -7.37 12.71 -17.00
N GLU A 130 -8.27 13.21 -16.16
CA GLU A 130 -9.30 12.37 -15.54
C GLU A 130 -10.25 11.82 -16.60
N VAL A 131 -10.55 10.52 -16.50
CA VAL A 131 -11.52 9.82 -17.33
C VAL A 131 -12.79 9.53 -16.54
N LYS A 132 -12.62 9.08 -15.30
CA LYS A 132 -13.72 8.62 -14.44
C LYS A 132 -13.30 8.74 -12.99
N ARG A 133 -14.22 9.19 -12.13
CA ARG A 133 -14.07 9.21 -10.67
C ARG A 133 -15.20 8.43 -10.01
N ILE A 134 -14.88 7.69 -8.95
CA ILE A 134 -15.81 6.94 -8.11
C ILE A 134 -15.59 7.41 -6.68
N THR A 135 -16.58 8.07 -6.11
CA THR A 135 -16.61 8.38 -4.68
C THR A 135 -16.76 7.08 -3.89
N LEU A 136 -15.89 6.87 -2.90
CA LEU A 136 -16.00 5.73 -1.99
C LEU A 136 -16.94 6.11 -0.83
N PRO A 137 -17.68 5.14 -0.26
CA PRO A 137 -18.45 5.35 0.96
C PRO A 137 -17.52 5.86 2.05
N PRO A 138 -17.96 6.84 2.86
CA PRO A 138 -17.19 7.26 4.02
C PRO A 138 -16.94 6.05 4.93
N ASP A 139 -15.79 6.05 5.59
CA ASP A 139 -15.48 5.04 6.58
C ASP A 139 -16.62 4.98 7.62
N SER A 140 -17.15 3.78 7.84
CA SER A 140 -18.16 3.55 8.86
C SER A 140 -17.57 3.34 10.26
N GLY A 141 -16.23 3.31 10.36
CA GLY A 141 -15.46 3.00 11.56
C GLY A 141 -15.02 4.19 12.43
N ASN A 142 -14.70 5.35 11.86
CA ASN A 142 -14.19 6.48 12.64
C ASN A 142 -15.29 7.40 13.18
N ALA A 143 -16.06 6.91 14.15
CA ALA A 143 -16.77 7.79 15.08
C ALA A 143 -15.74 8.57 15.93
N PRO A 144 -15.99 9.84 16.27
CA PRO A 144 -15.00 10.72 16.88
C PRO A 144 -14.50 10.15 18.22
N VAL A 145 -13.20 9.87 18.29
CA VAL A 145 -12.51 9.60 19.56
C VAL A 145 -12.45 10.92 20.32
N THR A 146 -13.37 11.11 21.28
CA THR A 146 -13.27 12.20 22.25
C THR A 146 -12.19 11.87 23.28
N GLY A 147 -11.02 12.48 23.12
CA GLY A 147 -9.92 12.44 24.09
C GLY A 147 -8.68 13.11 23.52
N ASP A 148 -7.98 13.89 24.34
CA ASP A 148 -6.75 14.58 23.96
C ASP A 148 -5.70 13.58 23.46
N LEU A 149 -5.50 13.53 22.14
CA LEU A 149 -4.35 12.91 21.50
C LEU A 149 -3.34 14.02 21.17
N PRO A 150 -2.03 13.81 21.40
CA PRO A 150 -1.01 14.77 21.03
C PRO A 150 -0.99 14.95 19.50
N ASP A 151 -0.69 16.17 19.08
CA ASP A 151 -0.50 16.58 17.69
C ASP A 151 0.42 15.59 16.95
N ASP A 152 -0.11 14.92 15.90
CA ASP A 152 0.53 14.70 14.59
C ASP A 152 -0.19 13.58 13.79
N TYR A 153 -0.60 13.93 12.56
CA TYR A 153 -1.13 13.15 11.43
C TYR A 153 -2.40 12.29 11.60
N VAL A 154 -3.46 12.72 10.90
CA VAL A 154 -4.52 11.84 10.38
C VAL A 154 -4.14 11.50 8.93
N GLN A 155 -3.21 10.55 8.75
CA GLN A 155 -3.14 9.78 7.51
C GLN A 155 -4.17 8.65 7.64
N TRP A 156 -5.02 8.49 6.63
CA TRP A 156 -6.10 7.50 6.61
C TRP A 156 -5.50 6.22 6.03
N ASP A 157 -5.02 5.34 6.91
CA ASP A 157 -3.82 4.51 6.67
C ASP A 157 -3.95 3.23 5.79
N ASP A 158 -5.13 2.73 5.40
CA ASP A 158 -5.20 1.33 4.92
C ASP A 158 -5.97 1.08 3.60
N GLY A 159 -6.33 2.14 2.87
CA GLY A 159 -6.97 1.99 1.57
C GLY A 159 -6.02 1.36 0.53
N SER A 160 -6.49 0.38 -0.26
CA SER A 160 -5.67 -0.20 -1.34
C SER A 160 -6.42 -0.46 -2.64
N LEU A 161 -5.67 -0.50 -3.74
CA LEU A 161 -6.07 -0.99 -5.04
C LEU A 161 -5.62 -2.45 -5.16
N GLU A 162 -6.60 -3.34 -5.26
CA GLU A 162 -6.40 -4.77 -5.47
C GLU A 162 -6.80 -5.16 -6.89
N ARG A 163 -5.85 -5.72 -7.64
CA ARG A 163 -6.15 -6.39 -8.92
C ARG A 163 -6.29 -7.87 -8.69
N THR A 164 -7.42 -8.41 -9.13
CA THR A 164 -7.65 -9.84 -9.22
C THR A 164 -7.76 -10.25 -10.68
N ASP A 165 -7.87 -11.57 -10.93
CA ASP A 165 -8.11 -12.12 -12.26
C ASP A 165 -9.41 -11.61 -12.90
N THR A 166 -10.30 -11.02 -12.11
CA THR A 166 -11.65 -10.60 -12.53
C THR A 166 -11.87 -9.10 -12.55
N GLY A 167 -10.93 -8.30 -12.04
CA GLY A 167 -11.09 -6.85 -12.06
C GLY A 167 -10.14 -6.11 -11.15
N LEU A 168 -10.24 -4.78 -11.23
CA LEU A 168 -9.58 -3.85 -10.32
C LEU A 168 -10.61 -3.36 -9.29
N PHE A 169 -10.21 -3.39 -8.03
CA PHE A 169 -11.07 -3.04 -6.89
C PHE A 169 -10.38 -2.02 -5.98
N ALA A 170 -11.16 -1.05 -5.47
CA ALA A 170 -10.78 -0.24 -4.32
C ALA A 170 -11.22 -0.98 -3.05
N VAL A 171 -10.30 -1.14 -2.12
CA VAL A 171 -10.48 -1.78 -0.82
C VAL A 171 -10.25 -0.71 0.25
N PRO A 172 -11.29 0.02 0.69
CA PRO A 172 -11.16 0.99 1.76
C PRO A 172 -10.94 0.27 3.12
N ALA A 173 -10.32 0.96 4.08
CA ALA A 173 -9.95 0.41 5.39
C ALA A 173 -11.14 -0.16 6.18
N GLY A 174 -12.29 0.53 6.16
CA GLY A 174 -13.48 0.20 6.96
C GLY A 174 -14.79 0.16 6.17
N GLY A 175 -14.71 -0.06 4.85
CA GLY A 175 -15.85 -0.02 3.95
C GLY A 175 -15.99 -1.25 3.05
N PRO A 176 -17.09 -1.37 2.30
CA PRO A 176 -17.23 -2.43 1.31
C PRO A 176 -16.24 -2.21 0.17
N THR A 177 -15.58 -3.27 -0.27
CA THR A 177 -14.77 -3.25 -1.49
C THR A 177 -15.61 -2.84 -2.70
N ILE A 178 -15.05 -2.02 -3.59
CA ILE A 178 -15.75 -1.48 -4.76
C ILE A 178 -15.03 -1.89 -6.03
N ARG A 179 -15.76 -2.42 -6.99
CA ARG A 179 -15.23 -2.72 -8.32
C ARG A 179 -15.07 -1.43 -9.13
N ILE A 180 -13.85 -1.12 -9.52
CA ILE A 180 -13.49 0.04 -10.36
C ILE A 180 -13.65 -0.33 -11.84
N ASP A 181 -13.11 -1.49 -12.22
CA ASP A 181 -13.08 -2.01 -13.60
C ASP A 181 -13.04 -3.56 -13.62
N GLY A 182 -13.42 -4.17 -14.75
CA GLY A 182 -13.38 -5.61 -15.00
C GLY A 182 -14.71 -6.36 -14.79
N THR A 183 -14.66 -7.68 -15.04
CA THR A 183 -15.80 -8.60 -14.96
C THR A 183 -15.65 -9.56 -13.78
N GLY A 184 -16.37 -9.33 -12.69
CA GLY A 184 -16.29 -10.20 -11.50
C GLY A 184 -17.18 -9.72 -10.36
N THR A 185 -17.36 -10.55 -9.35
CA THR A 185 -17.96 -10.09 -8.09
C THR A 185 -16.91 -9.41 -7.23
N VAL A 186 -17.34 -8.44 -6.44
CA VAL A 186 -16.49 -7.84 -5.39
C VAL A 186 -16.00 -8.96 -4.47
N PRO A 187 -14.68 -9.07 -4.22
CA PRO A 187 -14.17 -10.06 -3.28
C PRO A 187 -14.53 -9.65 -1.84
N ASP A 188 -14.89 -10.63 -1.03
CA ASP A 188 -15.03 -10.40 0.40
C ASP A 188 -13.63 -10.27 1.04
N ALA A 189 -13.51 -9.31 1.96
CA ALA A 189 -12.37 -9.22 2.85
C ALA A 189 -12.32 -10.49 3.72
N PRO A 190 -11.19 -11.22 3.74
CA PRO A 190 -11.07 -12.43 4.56
C PRO A 190 -11.07 -12.02 6.04
N PRO A 191 -11.89 -12.63 6.91
CA PRO A 191 -11.85 -12.31 8.32
C PRO A 191 -10.54 -12.82 8.93
N THR A 192 -9.87 -11.93 9.66
CA THR A 192 -8.65 -12.20 10.42
C THR A 192 -8.94 -12.06 11.91
N ARG A 193 -8.22 -12.81 12.75
CA ARG A 193 -8.27 -12.66 14.21
C ARG A 193 -6.99 -13.18 14.85
N SER A 194 -6.61 -12.58 15.98
CA SER A 194 -5.54 -13.07 16.84
C SER A 194 -6.08 -14.07 17.87
N GLU A 195 -5.41 -15.20 18.04
CA GLU A 195 -5.62 -16.21 19.07
C GLU A 195 -4.28 -16.50 19.76
N ASP A 196 -4.06 -15.94 20.95
CA ASP A 196 -2.75 -15.97 21.63
C ASP A 196 -1.63 -15.52 20.68
N LYS A 197 -0.66 -16.40 20.40
CA LYS A 197 0.46 -16.20 19.47
C LYS A 197 0.21 -16.82 18.10
N THR A 198 -1.03 -16.71 17.61
CA THR A 198 -1.45 -17.24 16.32
C THR A 198 -2.38 -16.26 15.66
N VAL A 199 -2.11 -15.92 14.40
CA VAL A 199 -3.09 -15.25 13.54
C VAL A 199 -3.87 -16.30 12.77
N VAL A 200 -5.20 -16.17 12.79
CA VAL A 200 -6.12 -17.04 12.05
C VAL A 200 -6.75 -16.25 10.92
N ILE A 201 -6.53 -16.71 9.69
CA ILE A 201 -7.07 -16.11 8.47
C ILE A 201 -8.04 -17.12 7.86
N LYS A 202 -9.26 -16.69 7.54
CA LYS A 202 -10.22 -17.52 6.79
C LYS A 202 -10.38 -16.94 5.39
N ASP A 203 -9.65 -17.50 4.44
CA ASP A 203 -9.72 -17.11 3.04
C ASP A 203 -10.69 -18.03 2.26
N PRO A 204 -11.33 -17.58 1.17
CA PRO A 204 -12.09 -18.44 0.27
C PRO A 204 -11.25 -19.57 -0.36
N GLY A 205 -11.03 -20.65 0.39
CA GLY A 205 -10.27 -21.81 -0.06
C GLY A 205 -9.52 -22.52 1.07
N PHE A 206 -9.16 -21.80 2.13
CA PHE A 206 -8.41 -22.35 3.26
C PHE A 206 -8.59 -21.55 4.56
N THR A 207 -8.26 -22.18 5.68
CA THR A 207 -7.97 -21.47 6.93
C THR A 207 -6.48 -21.55 7.19
N ALA A 208 -5.79 -20.41 7.28
CA ALA A 208 -4.41 -20.39 7.75
C ALA A 208 -4.37 -20.09 9.25
N LYS A 209 -3.52 -20.83 9.96
CA LYS A 209 -3.14 -20.58 11.35
C LYS A 209 -1.63 -20.32 11.36
N ILE A 210 -1.24 -19.07 11.50
CA ILE A 210 0.14 -18.63 11.41
C ILE A 210 0.64 -18.34 12.82
N ARG A 211 1.65 -19.08 13.27
CA ARG A 211 2.30 -18.79 14.54
C ARG A 211 3.00 -17.44 14.46
N THR A 212 2.86 -16.63 15.50
CA THR A 212 3.54 -15.35 15.68
C THR A 212 4.44 -15.38 16.91
N ARG A 213 5.32 -14.39 17.03
CA ARG A 213 6.25 -14.28 18.16
C ARG A 213 5.58 -13.69 19.40
N ILE A 214 4.73 -12.69 19.21
CA ILE A 214 3.89 -12.08 20.25
C ILE A 214 2.42 -12.39 20.00
N GLY A 215 1.56 -12.07 20.98
CA GLY A 215 0.12 -12.11 20.77
C GLY A 215 -0.45 -10.74 20.42
N GLY A 216 -1.67 -10.71 19.89
CA GLY A 216 -2.27 -9.50 19.33
C GLY A 216 -1.75 -9.16 17.93
N ALA A 217 -1.20 -10.15 17.23
CA ALA A 217 -0.72 -9.98 15.87
C ALA A 217 -1.91 -9.83 14.90
N GLU A 218 -1.70 -9.05 13.86
CA GLU A 218 -2.71 -8.76 12.83
C GLU A 218 -2.25 -9.27 11.47
N ALA A 219 -3.21 -9.40 10.55
CA ALA A 219 -2.91 -9.76 9.19
C ALA A 219 -3.80 -9.00 8.21
N TRP A 220 -3.19 -8.57 7.12
CA TRP A 220 -3.83 -7.80 6.05
C TRP A 220 -3.64 -8.53 4.72
N LEU A 221 -4.70 -8.59 3.94
CA LEU A 221 -4.63 -9.14 2.59
C LEU A 221 -3.93 -8.11 1.69
N MET A 222 -2.81 -8.51 1.09
CA MET A 222 -2.00 -7.61 0.25
C MET A 222 -2.31 -7.77 -1.24
N SER A 223 -2.62 -9.00 -1.67
CA SER A 223 -2.92 -9.31 -3.07
C SER A 223 -3.54 -10.70 -3.24
N ARG A 224 -4.50 -10.82 -4.16
CA ARG A 224 -4.95 -12.09 -4.76
C ARG A 224 -4.84 -12.05 -6.28
N TYR A 225 -3.84 -12.73 -6.84
CA TYR A 225 -3.65 -12.75 -8.28
C TYR A 225 -2.98 -14.06 -8.74
N GLY A 226 -3.36 -14.57 -9.92
CA GLY A 226 -2.71 -15.73 -10.53
C GLY A 226 -2.79 -17.01 -9.68
N GLY A 227 -3.87 -17.17 -8.92
CA GLY A 227 -4.05 -18.30 -7.99
C GLY A 227 -3.15 -18.27 -6.75
N ARG A 228 -2.52 -17.13 -6.45
CA ARG A 228 -1.75 -16.88 -5.23
C ARG A 228 -2.44 -15.84 -4.35
N VAL A 229 -2.23 -15.93 -3.04
CA VAL A 229 -2.75 -15.02 -2.04
C VAL A 229 -1.60 -14.63 -1.11
N PHE A 230 -1.45 -13.33 -0.87
CA PHE A 230 -0.39 -12.79 -0.04
C PHE A 230 -0.99 -12.06 1.16
N TYR A 231 -0.45 -12.37 2.35
CA TYR A 231 -0.80 -11.67 3.58
C TYR A 231 0.42 -11.03 4.20
N GLU A 232 0.30 -9.77 4.56
CA GLU A 232 1.18 -9.15 5.55
C GLU A 232 0.71 -9.56 6.92
N VAL A 233 1.66 -9.97 7.76
CA VAL A 233 1.42 -10.32 9.15
C VAL A 233 2.42 -9.54 9.97
N ASP A 234 1.91 -8.65 10.82
CA ASP A 234 2.73 -8.02 11.84
C ASP A 234 2.85 -8.98 13.02
N ASP A 235 4.08 -9.42 13.28
CA ASP A 235 4.38 -10.27 14.44
C ASP A 235 4.96 -9.50 15.63
N GLY A 236 5.00 -8.16 15.51
CA GLY A 236 5.35 -7.16 16.51
C GLY A 236 6.72 -7.35 17.17
N SER A 237 7.64 -8.05 16.50
CA SER A 237 8.93 -8.35 17.10
C SER A 237 10.10 -8.46 16.12
N GLY A 238 11.19 -7.77 16.48
CA GLY A 238 12.45 -7.80 15.76
C GLY A 238 12.77 -6.49 15.05
N PRO A 239 13.91 -6.42 14.34
CA PRO A 239 14.36 -5.21 13.63
C PRO A 239 13.72 -5.10 12.22
N ASN A 240 12.51 -5.63 12.04
CA ASN A 240 11.83 -5.69 10.75
C ASN A 240 10.39 -5.18 10.90
N ARG A 241 9.80 -4.74 9.79
CA ARG A 241 8.41 -4.23 9.73
C ARG A 241 7.35 -5.33 9.86
N GLY A 242 7.72 -6.59 9.63
CA GLY A 242 6.79 -7.70 9.56
C GLY A 242 7.16 -8.70 8.47
N TYR A 243 6.18 -9.51 8.09
CA TYR A 243 6.39 -10.65 7.21
C TYR A 243 5.28 -10.74 6.17
N LEU A 244 5.64 -11.10 4.94
CA LEU A 244 4.65 -11.57 3.97
C LEU A 244 4.62 -13.09 3.95
N TYR A 245 3.41 -13.64 3.86
CA TYR A 245 3.16 -15.05 3.64
C TYR A 245 2.45 -15.23 2.31
N GLU A 246 3.05 -16.01 1.42
CA GLU A 246 2.46 -16.38 0.15
C GLU A 246 1.82 -17.77 0.25
N PHE A 247 0.55 -17.87 -0.10
CA PHE A 247 -0.18 -19.11 -0.22
C PHE A 247 -0.68 -19.33 -1.65
N THR A 248 -0.82 -20.59 -2.05
CA THR A 248 -1.71 -20.94 -3.16
C THR A 248 -3.17 -20.67 -2.77
N ALA A 249 -4.07 -20.51 -3.74
CA ALA A 249 -5.52 -20.36 -3.50
C ALA A 249 -6.14 -21.55 -2.72
N SER A 250 -5.49 -22.72 -2.74
CA SER A 250 -5.88 -23.90 -1.95
C SER A 250 -5.30 -23.95 -0.53
N GLY A 251 -4.46 -22.97 -0.16
CA GLY A 251 -3.89 -22.82 1.18
C GLY A 251 -2.50 -23.42 1.40
N THR A 252 -1.83 -23.98 0.39
CA THR A 252 -0.43 -24.39 0.54
C THR A 252 0.46 -23.16 0.70
N LEU A 253 1.22 -23.06 1.80
CA LEU A 253 2.26 -22.03 1.98
C LEU A 253 3.37 -22.27 0.94
N VAL A 254 3.69 -21.24 0.16
CA VAL A 254 4.70 -21.27 -0.90
C VAL A 254 5.99 -20.62 -0.40
N HIS A 255 5.89 -19.36 0.05
CA HIS A 255 7.04 -18.56 0.48
C HIS A 255 6.71 -17.70 1.69
N THR A 256 7.77 -17.28 2.38
CA THR A 256 7.71 -16.19 3.37
C THR A 256 8.74 -15.14 3.00
N TYR A 257 8.50 -13.90 3.38
CA TYR A 257 9.40 -12.78 3.12
C TYR A 257 9.56 -12.00 4.42
N THR A 258 10.79 -11.71 4.83
CA THR A 258 11.05 -10.83 5.97
C THR A 258 11.30 -9.42 5.47
N LEU A 259 10.40 -8.50 5.82
CA LEU A 259 10.39 -7.13 5.34
C LEU A 259 11.52 -6.31 5.97
N HIS A 260 11.88 -5.19 5.35
CA HIS A 260 12.79 -4.24 5.96
C HIS A 260 12.00 -3.25 6.82
N ASP A 261 12.61 -2.80 7.91
CA ASP A 261 12.09 -1.69 8.69
C ASP A 261 12.45 -0.35 8.02
N GLY A 262 11.47 0.54 7.91
CA GLY A 262 11.65 1.91 7.44
C GLY A 262 12.18 2.78 8.58
N TYR A 263 12.93 3.85 8.27
CA TYR A 263 13.58 4.64 9.33
C TYR A 263 12.91 5.98 9.61
N ALA A 264 12.16 6.54 8.65
CA ALA A 264 11.76 7.95 8.72
C ALA A 264 10.28 8.21 8.46
N MET A 265 9.65 7.48 7.54
CA MET A 265 8.23 7.62 7.21
C MET A 265 7.67 6.26 6.82
N SER A 266 6.40 6.04 7.16
CA SER A 266 5.60 4.94 6.62
C SER A 266 4.84 5.45 5.39
N PRO A 267 5.20 5.02 4.17
CA PRO A 267 4.34 5.29 3.02
C PRO A 267 2.99 4.60 3.21
N ASP A 268 1.91 5.22 2.71
CA ASP A 268 0.55 4.67 2.68
C ASP A 268 0.54 3.24 2.11
N ARG A 269 1.25 3.02 0.99
CA ARG A 269 1.51 1.67 0.47
C ARG A 269 3.00 1.34 0.44
N PRO A 270 3.51 0.62 1.45
CA PRO A 270 4.92 0.24 1.52
C PRO A 270 5.26 -0.96 0.64
N ILE A 271 4.28 -1.77 0.24
CA ILE A 271 4.49 -3.07 -0.39
C ILE A 271 3.64 -3.19 -1.66
N VAL A 272 4.30 -3.60 -2.75
CA VAL A 272 3.66 -3.96 -4.00
C VAL A 272 4.02 -5.40 -4.35
N ILE A 273 3.00 -6.19 -4.68
CA ILE A 273 3.16 -7.52 -5.24
C ILE A 273 2.78 -7.44 -6.71
N THR A 274 3.73 -7.78 -7.58
CA THR A 274 3.51 -7.77 -9.03
C THR A 274 2.71 -9.00 -9.47
N GLU A 275 2.19 -8.95 -10.69
CA GLU A 275 1.40 -10.03 -11.29
C GLU A 275 2.15 -11.37 -11.39
N ASP A 276 3.47 -11.35 -11.52
CA ASP A 276 4.34 -12.53 -11.49
C ASP A 276 4.76 -12.94 -10.07
N GLY A 277 4.15 -12.37 -9.04
CA GLY A 277 4.35 -12.70 -7.63
C GLY A 277 5.66 -12.20 -7.04
N GLN A 278 6.31 -11.22 -7.66
CA GLN A 278 7.50 -10.59 -7.09
C GLN A 278 7.09 -9.54 -6.04
N VAL A 279 7.81 -9.53 -4.93
CA VAL A 279 7.56 -8.61 -3.81
C VAL A 279 8.50 -7.42 -3.91
N TYR A 280 7.94 -6.22 -3.85
CA TYR A 280 8.70 -4.99 -3.75
C TYR A 280 8.31 -4.20 -2.52
N GLN A 281 9.27 -3.47 -1.95
CA GLN A 281 9.07 -2.62 -0.80
C GLN A 281 9.63 -1.21 -1.05
N LEU A 282 8.84 -0.19 -0.78
CA LEU A 282 9.28 1.20 -0.70
C LEU A 282 9.82 1.47 0.70
N LEU A 283 11.08 1.91 0.78
CA LEU A 283 11.74 2.32 2.01
C LEU A 283 12.16 3.78 1.93
N ILE A 284 11.71 4.55 2.91
CA ILE A 284 12.03 5.95 3.05
C ILE A 284 12.95 6.13 4.25
N SER A 285 14.03 6.87 4.03
CA SER A 285 14.95 7.33 5.07
C SER A 285 15.03 8.84 5.00
N THR A 286 15.70 9.47 5.98
CA THR A 286 15.93 10.92 5.98
C THR A 286 16.73 11.45 4.79
N LYS A 287 17.26 10.58 3.92
CA LYS A 287 18.13 10.97 2.79
C LYS A 287 17.72 10.41 1.44
N THR A 288 16.98 9.30 1.41
CA THR A 288 16.70 8.56 0.18
C THR A 288 15.35 7.88 0.24
N ALA A 289 14.63 7.88 -0.88
CA ALA A 289 13.57 6.93 -1.15
C ALA A 289 14.15 5.79 -2.00
N ARG A 290 13.89 4.54 -1.59
CA ARG A 290 14.38 3.34 -2.26
C ARG A 290 13.26 2.38 -2.52
N VAL A 291 13.26 1.76 -3.68
CA VAL A 291 12.41 0.58 -3.94
C VAL A 291 13.31 -0.64 -3.96
N LEU A 292 12.95 -1.62 -3.15
CA LEU A 292 13.67 -2.87 -2.96
C LEU A 292 12.87 -4.02 -3.57
N HIS A 293 13.53 -4.89 -4.32
CA HIS A 293 13.00 -6.21 -4.69
C HIS A 293 13.37 -7.21 -3.60
N ILE A 294 12.35 -7.77 -2.93
CA ILE A 294 12.48 -8.67 -1.79
C ILE A 294 12.36 -10.12 -2.27
N PRO A 295 13.43 -10.94 -2.19
CA PRO A 295 13.34 -12.36 -2.50
C PRO A 295 12.66 -13.14 -1.35
N PRO A 296 12.11 -14.34 -1.63
CA PRO A 296 11.64 -15.23 -0.58
C PRO A 296 12.79 -15.70 0.33
N ASN A 297 12.46 -16.04 1.58
CA ASN A 297 13.37 -16.58 2.60
C ASN A 297 13.87 -17.99 2.29
#